data_AF-A0A2L0AAG0-F1
#
_entry.id   AF-A0A2L0AAG0-F1
#
_cell.length_a   1.000
_cell.length_b   1.000
_cell.length_c   1.000
_cell.angle_alpha   90.00
_cell.angle_beta   90.00
_cell.angle_gamma   90.00
#
_symmetry.space_group_name_H-M   'P 1'
#
loop_
_entity.id
_entity.type
_entity.pdbx_description
1 polymer ?
#
loop_
_entity_poly.entity_id
_entity_poly.type
_entity_poly.pdbx_seq_one_letter_code
_entity_poly.pdbx_strand_id
1 'polypeptide(L)'
;MLRANLSVLPLRWPIILGMAFSGFFDGILLHQLLQWHHFLSLATGPAMQDIRTQILGDGLFHVAVYMLTVAGLYGLWRHRSVVSGPGSGRRLIGGVLLGFGT
;
A
#
# COMPACT_ATOMS: atom_id res chain seq x y z
N MET A 1 -12.36 -30.57 -9.34
CA MET A 1 -11.94 -30.40 -7.94
C MET A 1 -10.47 -30.01 -7.90
N LEU A 2 -10.12 -28.72 -7.82
CA LEU A 2 -8.75 -28.28 -7.54
C LEU A 2 -8.69 -27.77 -6.10
N ARG A 3 -8.15 -28.58 -5.18
CA ARG A 3 -7.73 -28.10 -3.86
C ARG A 3 -6.37 -27.42 -4.05
N ALA A 4 -6.37 -26.09 -4.12
CA ALA A 4 -5.14 -25.33 -4.00
C ALA A 4 -4.47 -25.70 -2.67
N ASN A 5 -3.15 -25.89 -2.71
CA ASN A 5 -2.32 -26.25 -1.57
C ASN A 5 -2.31 -25.07 -0.56
N LEU A 6 -3.30 -24.99 0.33
CA LEU A 6 -3.52 -23.92 1.32
C LEU A 6 -2.55 -24.01 2.52
N SER A 7 -1.39 -24.65 2.39
CA SER A 7 -0.46 -24.86 3.51
C SER A 7 0.40 -23.64 3.83
N VAL A 8 0.44 -22.63 2.96
CA VAL A 8 1.37 -21.49 3.05
C VAL A 8 0.68 -20.17 2.71
N LEU A 9 0.89 -19.13 3.52
CA LEU A 9 0.44 -17.76 3.24
C LEU A 9 1.14 -17.25 1.97
N PRO A 10 0.41 -16.89 0.90
CA PRO A 10 1.03 -16.35 -0.30
C PRO A 10 1.57 -14.93 -0.02
N LEU A 11 2.86 -14.73 -0.28
CA LEU A 11 3.61 -13.51 0.09
C LEU A 11 3.12 -12.25 -0.62
N ARG A 12 2.43 -12.40 -1.76
CA ARG A 12 1.88 -11.28 -2.53
C ARG A 12 0.94 -10.38 -1.72
N TRP A 13 0.14 -10.92 -0.80
CA TRP A 13 -0.84 -10.11 -0.05
C TRP A 13 -0.17 -9.26 1.05
N PRO A 14 0.73 -9.83 1.87
CA PRO A 14 1.63 -9.03 2.70
C PRO A 14 2.41 -7.96 1.92
N ILE A 15 2.94 -8.30 0.74
CA ILE A 15 3.69 -7.35 -0.10
C ILE A 15 2.79 -6.21 -0.60
N ILE A 16 1.60 -6.50 -1.12
CA ILE A 16 0.63 -5.47 -1.54
C ILE A 16 0.25 -4.57 -0.36
N LEU A 17 0.07 -5.13 0.84
CA LEU A 17 -0.19 -4.35 2.05
C LEU A 17 1.01 -3.49 2.44
N GLY A 18 2.23 -4.00 2.28
CA GLY A 18 3.48 -3.24 2.45
C GLY A 18 3.57 -2.04 1.51
N MET A 19 3.28 -2.21 0.22
CA MET A 19 3.24 -1.12 -0.76
C MET A 19 2.24 -0.05 -0.35
N ALA A 20 1.07 -0.47 0.14
CA ALA A 20 0.07 0.47 0.63
C ALA A 20 0.56 1.26 1.86
N PHE A 21 1.27 0.61 2.78
CA PHE A 21 1.87 1.31 3.93
C PHE A 21 2.99 2.27 3.51
N SER A 22 3.78 1.93 2.49
CA SER A 22 4.76 2.86 1.90
C SER A 22 4.05 4.09 1.32
N GLY A 23 2.98 3.87 0.55
CA GLY A 23 2.17 4.95 -0.01
C GLY A 23 1.52 5.84 1.05
N PHE A 24 1.02 5.28 2.16
CA PHE A 24 0.52 6.10 3.28
C PHE A 24 1.64 6.84 4.00
N PHE A 25 2.81 6.23 4.17
CA PHE A 25 3.95 6.90 4.77
C PHE A 25 4.35 8.12 3.95
N ASP A 26 4.51 7.96 2.63
CA ASP A 26 4.78 9.06 1.71
C ASP A 26 3.66 10.11 1.74
N GLY A 27 2.41 9.70 1.53
CA GLY A 27 1.27 10.62 1.43
C GLY A 27 0.94 11.37 2.73
N ILE A 28 1.12 10.75 3.90
CA ILE A 28 0.85 11.40 5.19
C ILE A 28 2.10 12.13 5.68
N LEU A 29 3.22 11.44 5.82
CA LEU A 29 4.40 12.04 6.43
C LEU A 29 5.05 13.04 5.48
N LEU A 30 5.28 12.68 4.22
CA LEU A 30 6.04 13.53 3.30
C LEU A 30 5.17 14.60 2.64
N HIS A 31 3.97 14.27 2.13
CA HIS A 31 3.13 15.25 1.44
C HIS A 31 2.37 16.17 2.39
N GLN A 32 1.80 15.63 3.48
CA GLN A 32 0.92 16.40 4.37
C GLN A 32 1.65 17.01 5.56
N LEU A 33 2.42 16.20 6.30
CA LEU A 33 3.02 16.61 7.57
C LEU A 33 4.29 17.45 7.36
N LEU A 34 5.21 16.96 6.54
CA LEU A 34 6.47 17.63 6.25
C LEU A 34 6.37 18.56 5.04
N GLN A 35 5.34 18.41 4.21
CA GLN A 35 5.16 19.18 2.97
C GLN A 35 6.41 19.18 2.09
N TRP A 36 7.17 18.08 2.10
CA TRP A 36 8.46 17.99 1.42
C TRP A 36 8.26 18.08 -0.10
N HIS A 37 7.32 17.30 -0.61
CA HIS A 37 6.95 17.30 -2.02
C HIS A 37 5.46 16.98 -2.14
N HIS A 38 4.85 17.46 -3.22
CA HIS A 38 3.48 17.10 -3.64
C HIS A 38 3.54 16.19 -4.87
N PHE A 39 2.45 15.47 -5.13
CA PHE A 39 2.38 14.54 -6.25
C PHE A 39 2.69 15.19 -7.61
N LEU A 40 2.29 16.45 -7.81
CA LEU A 40 2.53 17.20 -9.05
C LEU A 40 3.60 18.29 -8.88
N SER A 41 4.48 18.20 -7.87
CA SER A 41 5.50 19.23 -7.59
C SER A 41 6.47 19.49 -8.75
N LEU A 42 6.74 18.49 -9.59
CA LEU A 42 7.61 18.61 -10.76
C LEU A 42 6.87 19.11 -12.01
N ALA A 43 5.54 19.24 -11.97
CA ALA A 43 4.77 19.72 -13.09
C ALA A 43 4.85 21.25 -13.18
N THR A 44 5.35 21.76 -14.31
CA THR A 44 5.68 23.19 -14.50
C THR A 44 4.53 24.04 -15.06
N GLY A 45 3.40 23.43 -15.42
CA GLY A 45 2.24 24.15 -15.95
C GLY A 45 1.53 24.98 -14.88
N PRO A 46 1.04 26.22 -15.18
CA PRO A 46 0.36 27.08 -14.20
C PRO A 46 -0.82 26.40 -13.49
N ALA A 47 -1.59 25.58 -14.20
CA ALA A 47 -2.71 24.81 -13.64
C ALA A 47 -2.26 23.71 -12.65
N MET A 48 -1.05 23.19 -12.80
CA MET A 48 -0.49 22.14 -11.93
C MET A 48 0.16 22.73 -10.68
N GLN A 49 0.51 24.02 -10.69
CA GLN A 49 0.97 24.75 -9.52
C GLN A 49 -0.18 25.28 -8.64
N ASP A 50 -1.43 25.21 -9.13
CA ASP A 50 -2.60 25.51 -8.30
C ASP A 50 -2.69 24.50 -7.14
N ILE A 51 -2.80 25.03 -5.92
CA ILE A 51 -2.96 24.25 -4.70
C ILE A 51 -4.15 23.29 -4.76
N ARG A 52 -5.25 23.66 -5.44
CA ARG A 52 -6.41 22.78 -5.62
C ARG A 52 -6.05 21.55 -6.45
N THR A 53 -5.23 21.72 -7.48
CA THR A 53 -4.75 20.63 -8.34
C THR A 53 -3.78 19.73 -7.60
N GLN A 54 -2.89 20.31 -6.78
CA GLN A 54 -1.98 19.54 -5.93
C GLN A 54 -2.75 18.69 -4.90
N ILE A 55 -3.73 19.29 -4.19
CA ILE A 55 -4.60 18.58 -3.24
C ILE A 55 -5.37 17.45 -3.93
N LEU A 56 -5.89 17.69 -5.14
CA LEU A 56 -6.56 16.66 -5.92
C LEU A 56 -5.60 15.52 -6.28
N GLY A 57 -4.38 15.84 -6.72
CA GLY A 57 -3.33 14.87 -7.03
C GLY A 57 -2.99 14.00 -5.82
N ASP A 58 -2.71 14.62 -4.68
CA ASP A 58 -2.42 13.94 -3.41
C ASP A 58 -3.62 13.07 -2.98
N GLY A 59 -4.85 13.54 -3.17
CA GLY A 59 -6.08 12.78 -2.88
C GLY A 59 -6.28 11.57 -3.79
N LEU A 60 -6.05 11.71 -5.11
CA LEU A 60 -6.13 10.60 -6.06
C LEU A 60 -5.05 9.54 -5.79
N PHE A 61 -3.86 9.96 -5.41
CA PHE A 61 -2.81 9.06 -4.93
C PHE A 61 -3.30 8.26 -3.71
N HIS A 62 -3.91 8.91 -2.71
CA HIS A 62 -4.48 8.21 -1.55
C HIS A 62 -5.58 7.21 -1.92
N VAL A 63 -6.44 7.54 -2.89
CA VAL A 63 -7.45 6.59 -3.38
C VAL A 63 -6.79 5.32 -3.94
N ALA A 64 -5.71 5.46 -4.72
CA ALA A 64 -4.95 4.31 -5.20
C ALA A 64 -4.33 3.49 -4.05
N VAL A 65 -3.77 4.15 -3.05
CA VAL A 65 -3.23 3.50 -1.84
C VAL A 65 -4.32 2.77 -1.06
N TYR A 66 -5.53 3.34 -0.93
CA TYR A 66 -6.68 2.67 -0.33
C TYR A 66 -7.09 1.42 -1.11
N MET A 67 -7.09 1.46 -2.44
CA MET A 67 -7.38 0.28 -3.26
C MET A 67 -6.37 -0.85 -3.01
N LEU A 68 -5.07 -0.52 -2.92
CA LEU A 68 -4.03 -1.50 -2.56
C LEU A 68 -4.25 -2.06 -1.15
N THR A 69 -4.62 -1.20 -0.19
CA THR A 69 -4.92 -1.61 1.20
C THR A 69 -6.06 -2.60 1.24
N VAL A 70 -7.16 -2.29 0.56
CA VAL A 70 -8.34 -3.17 0.48
C VAL A 70 -7.96 -4.49 -0.20
N ALA A 71 -7.20 -4.46 -1.29
CA ALA A 71 -6.76 -5.68 -1.98
C ALA A 71 -5.86 -6.56 -1.08
N GLY A 72 -4.89 -5.96 -0.40
CA GLY A 72 -4.00 -6.65 0.55
C GLY A 72 -4.77 -7.27 1.71
N LEU A 73 -5.64 -6.49 2.36
CA LEU A 73 -6.48 -6.96 3.47
C LEU A 73 -7.47 -8.06 3.03
N TYR A 74 -8.13 -7.88 1.89
CA TYR A 74 -9.02 -8.89 1.33
C TYR A 74 -8.28 -10.20 1.05
N GLY A 75 -7.09 -10.09 0.46
CA GLY A 75 -6.20 -11.23 0.22
C GLY A 75 -5.83 -11.98 1.49
N LEU A 76 -5.40 -11.26 2.54
CA LEU A 76 -5.10 -11.84 3.85
C LEU A 76 -6.35 -12.47 4.49
N TRP A 77 -7.49 -11.80 4.41
CA TRP A 77 -8.77 -12.29 4.95
C TRP A 77 -9.22 -13.60 4.30
N ARG A 78 -9.05 -13.73 2.98
CA ARG A 78 -9.35 -14.97 2.25
C ARG A 78 -8.43 -16.13 2.64
N HIS A 79 -7.23 -15.84 3.15
CA HIS A 79 -6.24 -16.83 3.59
C HIS A 79 -6.10 -16.89 5.12
N ARG A 80 -7.07 -16.32 5.88
CA ARG A 80 -6.98 -16.18 7.34
C ARG A 80 -6.75 -17.49 8.09
N SER A 81 -7.25 -18.62 7.57
CA SER A 81 -7.04 -19.95 8.16
C SER A 81 -5.56 -20.37 8.19
N VAL A 82 -4.74 -19.80 7.29
CA VAL A 82 -3.29 -20.07 7.18
C VAL A 82 -2.48 -18.99 7.91
N VAL A 83 -3.03 -17.78 8.04
CA VAL A 83 -2.43 -16.67 8.80
C VAL A 83 -2.32 -17.00 10.30
N SER A 84 -3.15 -17.89 10.83
CA SER A 84 -3.08 -18.33 12.23
C SER A 84 -2.09 -19.49 12.48
N GLY A 85 -1.44 -20.02 11.44
CA GLY A 85 -0.52 -21.16 11.56
C GLY A 85 0.89 -20.78 12.05
N PRO A 86 1.71 -21.74 12.52
CA PRO A 86 3.09 -21.48 12.94
C PRO A 86 3.94 -20.85 11.82
N GLY A 87 4.71 -19.80 12.15
CA GLY A 87 5.61 -19.14 11.20
C GLY A 87 4.96 -18.17 10.20
N SER A 88 3.63 -18.06 10.20
CA SER A 88 2.86 -17.10 9.39
C SER A 88 3.21 -15.64 9.69
N GLY A 89 3.42 -15.29 10.97
CA GLY A 89 3.77 -13.93 11.41
C GLY A 89 5.07 -13.43 10.79
N ARG A 90 6.11 -14.27 10.72
CA ARG A 90 7.38 -13.91 10.06
C ARG A 90 7.20 -13.66 8.57
N ARG A 91 6.33 -14.44 7.90
CA ARG A 91 6.01 -14.23 6.47
C ARG A 91 5.18 -12.98 6.24
N LEU A 92 4.23 -12.69 7.13
CA LEU A 92 3.43 -11.48 7.09
C LEU A 92 4.33 -10.25 7.26
N ILE A 93 5.11 -10.19 8.33
CA ILE A 93 6.02 -9.07 8.61
C ILE A 93 7.05 -8.95 7.49
N GLY A 94 7.70 -10.05 7.08
CA GLY A 94 8.70 -10.03 6.02
C GLY A 94 8.14 -9.55 4.69
N GLY A 95 6.94 -10.00 4.31
CA GLY A 95 6.29 -9.54 3.09
C GLY A 95 5.86 -8.07 3.17
N VAL A 96 5.33 -7.61 4.31
CA VAL A 96 5.01 -6.19 4.52
C VAL A 96 6.26 -5.32 4.42
N LEU A 97 7.37 -5.71 5.05
CA LEU A 97 8.64 -4.97 4.97
C LEU A 97 9.20 -4.94 3.55
N LEU A 98 9.11 -6.07 2.82
CA LEU A 98 9.51 -6.12 1.41
C LEU A 98 8.67 -5.18 0.55
N GLY A 99 7.34 -5.21 0.71
CA GLY A 99 6.46 -4.31 -0.02
C GLY A 99 6.58 -2.85 0.41
N PHE A 100 6.98 -2.58 1.65
CA PHE A 100 7.21 -1.21 2.12
C PHE A 100 8.41 -0.57 1.43
N GLY A 101 9.45 -1.36 1.15
CA GLY A 101 10.69 -0.88 0.52
C GLY A 101 10.68 -0.83 -1.00
N THR A 102 9.57 -1.19 -1.67
CA THR A 102 9.41 -1.09 -3.13
C THR A 102 8.75 0.22 -3.51
#